data_AF-A0A662BTN0-F1
#
_entry.id   AF-A0A662BTN0-F1
#
_cell.length_a   1.000
_cell.length_b   1.000
_cell.length_c   1.000
_cell.angle_alpha   90.00
_cell.angle_beta   90.00
_cell.angle_gamma   90.00
#
_symmetry.space_group_name_H-M   'P 1'
#
loop_
_entity.id
_entity.type
_entity.pdbx_description
1 polymer ?
#
loop_
_entity_poly.entity_id
_entity_poly.type
_entity_poly.pdbx_seq_one_letter_code
_entity_poly.pdbx_strand_id
1 'polypeptide(L)'
;MPVGIYLKEKHSFTNHNIEIQTGDMFYIFTDGYADQFGGEKNTKFSIKKFRSLLIDIHQKSMIEQKRILNQTIEDWKKGRDQLDDILVMGFRI
;
A
#
# COMPACT_ATOMS: atom_id res chain seq x y z
N MET A 1 12.86 12.99 -5.91
CA MET A 1 13.53 11.80 -6.50
C MET A 1 13.69 10.76 -5.40
N PRO A 2 13.92 9.47 -5.73
CA PRO A 2 14.33 8.46 -4.74
C PRO A 2 15.60 8.90 -3.98
N VAL A 3 16.01 8.14 -2.96
CA VAL A 3 17.26 8.43 -2.25
C VAL A 3 18.45 8.09 -3.16
N GLY A 4 19.28 9.08 -3.46
CA GLY A 4 20.44 8.93 -4.35
C GLY A 4 21.06 10.29 -4.71
N ILE A 5 22.23 10.27 -5.36
CA ILE A 5 22.86 11.49 -5.87
C ILE A 5 22.32 11.80 -7.26
N TYR A 6 21.73 12.99 -7.42
CA TYR A 6 21.21 13.46 -8.70
C TYR A 6 21.89 14.79 -9.06
N LEU A 7 22.85 14.74 -9.99
CA LEU A 7 23.71 15.88 -10.34
C LEU A 7 22.95 17.13 -10.81
N LYS A 8 21.75 16.94 -11.38
CA LYS A 8 20.89 18.02 -11.88
C LYS A 8 19.89 18.52 -10.82
N GLU A 9 19.69 17.76 -9.75
CA GLU A 9 18.67 18.04 -8.75
C GLU A 9 19.33 18.57 -7.48
N LYS A 10 19.16 19.87 -7.22
CA LYS A 10 19.77 20.55 -6.08
C LYS A 10 18.86 20.69 -4.88
N HIS A 11 17.60 20.26 -5.00
CA HIS A 11 16.59 20.44 -3.96
C HIS A 11 16.71 19.35 -2.89
N SER A 12 16.71 19.77 -1.63
CA SER A 12 16.55 18.88 -0.49
C SER A 12 15.13 18.33 -0.42
N PHE A 13 14.94 17.22 0.30
CA PHE A 13 13.59 16.72 0.59
C PHE A 13 12.79 17.76 1.40
N THR A 14 11.50 17.87 1.08
CA THR A 14 10.57 18.77 1.78
C THR A 14 9.73 17.98 2.77
N ASN A 15 9.68 18.45 4.01
CA ASN A 15 8.76 17.88 5.01
C ASN A 15 7.34 18.39 4.77
N HIS A 16 6.37 17.49 4.90
CA HIS A 16 4.94 17.81 4.90
C HIS A 16 4.39 17.57 6.30
N ASN A 17 3.88 18.61 6.94
CA ASN A 17 3.28 18.53 8.26
C ASN A 17 1.76 18.49 8.13
N ILE A 18 1.12 17.61 8.92
CA ILE A 18 -0.31 17.38 8.91
C ILE A 18 -0.79 17.34 10.37
N GLU A 19 -1.90 18.01 10.66
CA GLU A 19 -2.57 17.88 11.97
C GLU A 19 -3.32 16.54 12.02
N ILE A 20 -3.29 15.89 13.19
CA ILE A 20 -3.85 14.54 13.38
C ILE A 20 -4.89 14.54 14.50
N GLN A 21 -5.88 13.66 14.38
CA GLN A 21 -6.94 13.45 15.37
C GLN A 21 -6.98 11.99 15.83
N THR A 22 -7.49 11.76 17.04
CA THR A 22 -7.73 10.40 17.54
C THR A 22 -8.68 9.66 16.60
N GLY A 23 -8.28 8.44 16.21
CA GLY A 23 -9.00 7.62 15.24
C GLY A 23 -8.45 7.70 13.82
N ASP A 24 -7.56 8.65 13.50
CA ASP A 24 -6.95 8.74 12.18
C ASP A 24 -6.12 7.50 11.86
N MET A 25 -6.24 7.03 10.62
CA MET A 25 -5.62 5.81 10.12
C MET A 25 -4.61 6.13 9.04
N PHE A 26 -3.35 5.78 9.28
CA PHE A 26 -2.25 6.00 8.35
C PHE A 26 -1.77 4.69 7.75
N TYR A 27 -1.46 4.71 6.45
CA TYR A 27 -0.86 3.59 5.74
C TYR A 27 0.41 4.02 5.02
N ILE A 28 1.48 3.23 5.16
CA ILE A 28 2.75 3.36 4.45
C ILE A 28 3.00 2.05 3.73
N PHE A 29 3.32 2.08 2.44
CA PHE A 29 3.42 0.87 1.65
C PHE A 29 4.39 1.02 0.47
N THR A 30 4.89 -0.13 -0.01
CA THR A 30 5.58 -0.24 -1.30
C THR A 30 4.59 -0.48 -2.44
N ASP A 31 5.00 -0.27 -3.68
CA ASP A 31 4.20 -0.46 -4.88
C ASP A 31 3.88 -1.93 -5.21
N GLY A 32 4.65 -2.89 -4.69
CA GLY A 32 4.48 -4.32 -4.94
C GLY A 32 3.04 -4.84 -4.78
N TYR A 33 2.27 -4.34 -3.78
CA TYR A 33 0.87 -4.75 -3.61
C TYR A 33 0.01 -4.36 -4.82
N ALA A 34 0.16 -3.12 -5.30
CA ALA A 34 -0.58 -2.60 -6.43
C ALA A 34 -0.12 -3.23 -7.75
N ASP A 35 1.15 -3.60 -7.83
CA ASP A 35 1.80 -4.14 -9.02
C ASP A 35 1.61 -5.65 -9.20
N GLN A 36 1.14 -6.36 -8.19
CA GLN A 36 0.83 -7.79 -8.28
C GLN A 36 -0.18 -8.08 -9.41
N PHE A 37 0.20 -8.97 -10.32
CA PHE A 37 -0.69 -9.48 -11.36
C PHE A 37 -1.59 -10.59 -10.82
N GLY A 38 -2.83 -10.61 -11.33
CA GLY A 38 -3.83 -11.57 -10.90
C GLY A 38 -5.20 -11.35 -11.50
N GLY A 39 -6.21 -11.94 -10.86
CA GLY A 39 -7.59 -11.96 -11.33
C GLY A 39 -7.77 -12.79 -12.61
N GLU A 40 -8.97 -12.73 -13.16
CA GLU A 40 -9.37 -13.52 -14.35
C GLU A 40 -8.63 -13.07 -15.62
N LYS A 41 -8.41 -11.77 -15.75
CA LYS A 41 -7.78 -11.16 -16.93
C LYS A 41 -6.26 -11.03 -16.83
N ASN A 42 -5.65 -11.57 -15.76
CA ASN A 42 -4.22 -11.45 -15.47
C ASN A 42 -3.72 -10.00 -15.58
N THR A 43 -4.25 -9.13 -14.71
CA THR A 43 -3.93 -7.69 -14.69
C THR A 43 -3.38 -7.29 -13.33
N LYS A 44 -2.69 -6.14 -13.26
CA LYS A 44 -2.27 -5.54 -11.97
C LYS A 44 -3.46 -5.33 -11.03
N PHE A 45 -3.24 -5.49 -9.73
CA PHE A 45 -4.23 -5.12 -8.72
C PHE A 45 -4.62 -3.64 -8.84
N SER A 46 -3.63 -2.80 -9.17
CA SER A 46 -3.68 -1.35 -9.35
C SER A 46 -3.82 -0.57 -8.05
N ILE A 47 -3.20 0.62 -8.04
CA ILE A 47 -3.26 1.55 -6.90
C ILE A 47 -4.69 1.99 -6.58
N LYS A 48 -5.57 2.05 -7.59
CA LYS A 48 -6.98 2.43 -7.42
C LYS A 48 -7.72 1.43 -6.54
N LYS A 49 -7.62 0.13 -6.85
CA LYS A 49 -8.27 -0.92 -6.05
C LYS A 49 -7.66 -1.00 -4.65
N PHE A 50 -6.35 -0.83 -4.54
CA PHE A 50 -5.68 -0.86 -3.24
C PHE A 50 -6.15 0.26 -2.33
N ARG A 51 -6.26 1.49 -2.84
CA ARG A 51 -6.83 2.62 -2.09
C ARG A 51 -8.29 2.36 -1.66
N SER A 52 -9.12 1.85 -2.57
CA SER A 52 -10.50 1.48 -2.23
C SER A 52 -10.55 0.45 -1.10
N LEU A 53 -9.74 -0.60 -1.19
CA LEU A 53 -9.65 -1.63 -0.15
C LEU A 53 -9.26 -1.04 1.21
N LEU A 54 -8.25 -0.17 1.26
CA LEU A 54 -7.84 0.49 2.52
C LEU A 54 -8.98 1.32 3.11
N ILE A 55 -9.71 2.08 2.28
CA ILE A 55 -10.89 2.84 2.69
C ILE A 55 -12.00 1.92 3.20
N ASP A 56 -12.22 0.75 2.59
CA ASP A 56 -13.27 -0.17 3.03
C ASP A 56 -12.97 -0.84 4.37
N ILE A 57 -11.68 -0.99 4.72
CA ILE A 57 -11.26 -1.71 5.93
C ILE A 57 -10.78 -0.82 7.08
N HIS A 58 -10.56 0.49 6.86
CA HIS A 58 -9.86 1.36 7.83
C HIS A 58 -10.48 1.41 9.23
N GLN A 59 -11.79 1.19 9.36
CA GLN A 59 -12.49 1.17 10.66
C GLN A 59 -12.39 -0.15 11.41
N LYS A 60 -11.96 -1.23 10.74
CA LYS A 60 -11.82 -2.56 11.37
C LYS A 60 -10.62 -2.58 12.33
N SER A 61 -10.55 -3.60 13.19
CA SER A 61 -9.37 -3.80 14.05
C SER A 61 -8.12 -4.01 13.21
N MET A 62 -6.95 -3.63 13.72
CA MET A 62 -5.68 -3.76 12.98
C MET A 62 -5.40 -5.22 12.55
N ILE A 63 -5.80 -6.19 13.39
CA ILE A 63 -5.68 -7.62 13.10
C ILE A 63 -6.57 -8.00 11.91
N GLU A 64 -7.83 -7.54 11.90
CA GLU A 64 -8.75 -7.80 10.80
C GLU A 64 -8.30 -7.14 9.49
N GLN A 65 -7.78 -5.91 9.55
CA GLN A 65 -7.24 -5.25 8.36
C GLN A 65 -6.08 -6.06 7.75
N LYS A 66 -5.12 -6.49 8.60
CA LYS A 66 -4.01 -7.35 8.17
C LYS A 66 -4.51 -8.64 7.51
N ARG A 67 -5.49 -9.30 8.13
CA ARG A 67 -6.10 -10.53 7.60
C ARG A 67 -6.75 -10.29 6.23
N ILE A 68 -7.53 -9.22 6.09
CA ILE A 68 -8.20 -8.88 4.83
C ILE A 68 -7.19 -8.54 3.73
N LEU A 69 -6.16 -7.76 4.03
CA LEU A 69 -5.08 -7.45 3.08
C LEU A 69 -4.39 -8.72 2.58
N ASN A 70 -3.98 -9.60 3.49
CA ASN A 70 -3.35 -10.87 3.13
C ASN A 70 -4.29 -11.74 2.29
N GLN A 71 -5.55 -11.92 2.70
CA GLN A 71 -6.49 -12.73 1.93
C GLN A 71 -6.73 -12.15 0.53
N THR A 72 -6.89 -10.83 0.42
CA THR A 72 -7.18 -10.17 -0.85
C THR A 72 -6.05 -10.34 -1.86
N ILE A 73 -4.78 -10.22 -1.44
CA ILE A 73 -3.64 -10.38 -2.35
C ILE A 73 -3.43 -11.83 -2.76
N GLU A 74 -3.62 -12.78 -1.84
CA GLU A 74 -3.56 -14.22 -2.13
C GLU A 74 -4.64 -14.66 -3.12
N ASP A 75 -5.88 -14.22 -2.90
CA ASP A 75 -7.00 -14.49 -3.80
C ASP A 75 -6.80 -13.84 -5.17
N TRP A 76 -6.22 -12.64 -5.19
CA TRP A 76 -5.94 -11.94 -6.45
C TRP A 76 -4.89 -12.69 -7.27
N LYS A 77 -3.72 -13.02 -6.69
CA LYS A 77 -2.66 -13.71 -7.42
C LYS A 77 -3.06 -15.14 -7.78
N LYS A 78 -3.90 -15.79 -6.96
CA LYS A 78 -4.50 -17.11 -7.23
C LYS A 78 -3.45 -18.19 -7.50
N GLY A 79 -2.41 -18.23 -6.67
CA GLY A 79 -1.28 -19.17 -6.79
C GLY A 79 -0.23 -18.77 -7.83
N ARG A 80 -0.37 -17.62 -8.49
CA ARG A 80 0.72 -17.03 -9.28
C ARG A 80 1.82 -16.49 -8.37
N ASP A 81 3.03 -16.44 -8.90
CA ASP A 81 4.18 -15.91 -8.18
C ASP A 81 4.01 -14.45 -7.81
N GLN A 82 4.60 -14.09 -6.69
CA GLN A 82 4.72 -12.70 -6.27
C GLN A 82 5.80 -12.02 -7.13
N LEU A 83 5.48 -10.85 -7.68
CA LEU A 83 6.36 -10.18 -8.64
C LEU A 83 7.43 -9.31 -7.99
N ASP A 84 7.14 -8.77 -6.81
CA ASP A 84 7.97 -7.81 -6.10
C ASP A 84 7.74 -7.90 -4.59
N ASP A 85 8.60 -7.26 -3.80
CA ASP A 85 8.46 -7.19 -2.35
C ASP A 85 7.24 -6.35 -1.95
N ILE A 86 6.39 -6.94 -1.09
CA ILE A 86 5.17 -6.30 -0.60
C ILE A 86 5.34 -5.93 0.87
N LEU A 87 5.30 -4.62 1.16
CA LEU A 87 5.22 -4.10 2.52
C LEU A 87 4.03 -3.17 2.65
N VAL A 88 3.18 -3.42 3.66
CA VAL A 88 2.10 -2.53 4.08
C VAL A 88 2.16 -2.39 5.59
N MET A 89 2.35 -1.16 6.06
CA MET A 89 2.32 -0.79 7.47
C MET A 89 1.13 0.13 7.71
N GLY A 90 0.34 -0.18 8.73
CA GLY A 90 -0.75 0.67 9.18
C GLY A 90 -0.64 0.98 10.66
N PHE A 91 -0.95 2.21 11.06
CA PHE A 91 -1.09 2.59 12.47
C PHE A 91 -2.24 3.58 12.66
N ARG A 92 -2.89 3.49 13.83
CA ARG A 92 -4.01 4.35 14.22
C ARG A 92 -3.60 5.19 15.43
N ILE A 93 -3.96 6.47 15.39
CA ILE A 93 -3.76 7.44 16.48
C ILE A 93 -4.85 7.28 17.55
#